data_AF-A0A4Y1QP35-F1
#
_entry.id   AF-A0A4Y1QP35-F1
#
_cell.length_a   1.000
_cell.length_b   1.000
_cell.length_c   1.000
_cell.angle_alpha   90.00
_cell.angle_beta   90.00
_cell.angle_gamma   90.00
#
_symmetry.space_group_name_H-M   'P 1'
#
loop_
_entity.id
_entity.type
_entity.pdbx_description
1 polymer ?
#
loop_
_entity_poly.entity_id
_entity_poly.type
_entity_poly.pdbx_seq_one_letter_code
_entity_poly.pdbx_strand_id
1 'polypeptide(L)'
;MPGISPDIISHRLSVNLTVRPVRQKRCAYDPERYEAMRAEVDRLSSIRFIREVDYPTWLANVVIVHKPRKAGACVSITPTLIGTA
;
A
#
# COMPACT_ATOMS: atom_id res chain seq x y z
N MET A 1 -9.97 7.67 7.85
CA MET A 1 -10.87 7.16 8.90
C MET A 1 -11.85 8.26 9.27
N PRO A 2 -13.13 8.16 8.92
CA PRO A 2 -14.11 9.16 9.31
C PRO A 2 -14.26 9.15 10.84
N GLY A 3 -13.99 10.28 11.49
CA GLY A 3 -14.29 10.49 12.91
C GLY A 3 -13.11 10.40 13.89
N ILE A 4 -11.90 10.03 13.45
CA ILE A 4 -10.70 10.07 14.32
C ILE A 4 -9.68 11.06 13.75
N SER A 5 -9.19 11.97 14.59
CA SER A 5 -8.18 12.96 14.16
C SER A 5 -6.94 12.26 13.62
N PRO A 6 -6.43 12.64 12.43
CA PRO A 6 -5.16 12.17 11.91
C PRO A 6 -4.02 12.25 12.92
N ASP A 7 -4.01 13.26 13.79
CA ASP A 7 -2.94 13.45 14.79
C ASP A 7 -2.87 12.32 15.82
N ILE A 8 -3.98 11.60 16.04
CA ILE A 8 -4.08 10.50 17.00
C ILE A 8 -3.66 9.17 16.36
N ILE A 9 -3.95 8.99 15.07
CA ILE A 9 -3.81 7.71 14.36
C ILE A 9 -2.59 7.67 13.43
N SER A 10 -2.02 8.83 13.10
CA SER A 10 -0.90 8.94 12.17
C SER A 10 0.38 8.67 12.92
N HIS A 11 1.00 7.54 12.64
CA HIS A 11 2.36 7.27 13.08
C HIS A 11 3.34 7.81 12.04
N ARG A 12 4.31 8.62 12.48
CA ARG A 12 5.44 9.00 11.64
C ARG A 12 6.43 7.84 11.57
N LEU A 13 6.56 7.24 10.40
CA LEU A 13 7.68 6.34 10.11
C LEU A 13 8.98 7.15 10.10
N SER A 14 10.00 6.66 10.81
CA SER A 14 11.34 7.23 10.73
C SER A 14 11.96 6.81 9.40
N VAL A 15 11.97 7.74 8.43
CA VAL A 15 12.57 7.52 7.11
C VAL A 15 13.95 8.17 7.09
N ASN A 16 14.97 7.41 6.68
CA ASN A 16 16.30 7.97 6.49
C ASN A 16 16.32 8.84 5.22
N LEU A 17 16.45 10.15 5.40
CA LEU A 17 16.43 11.14 4.31
C LEU A 17 17.69 11.10 3.42
N THR A 18 18.75 10.43 3.85
CA THR A 18 19.97 10.29 3.04
C THR A 18 19.84 9.19 1.98
N VAL A 19 18.85 8.30 2.13
CA VAL A 19 18.60 7.21 1.20
C VAL A 19 17.69 7.71 0.08
N ARG A 20 18.09 7.47 -1.17
CA ARG A 20 17.30 7.85 -2.34
C ARG A 20 16.00 7.06 -2.36
N PRO A 21 14.84 7.72 -2.54
CA PRO A 21 13.56 7.05 -2.75
C PRO A 21 13.64 6.07 -3.93
N VAL A 22 13.11 4.86 -3.76
CA VAL A 22 13.12 3.82 -4.79
C VAL A 22 11.75 3.72 -5.42
N ARG A 23 11.71 3.86 -6.75
CA ARG A 23 10.52 3.54 -7.53
C ARG A 23 10.59 2.08 -7.96
N GLN A 24 9.83 1.21 -7.29
CA GLN A 24 9.79 -0.19 -7.68
C GLN A 24 9.17 -0.35 -9.06
N LYS A 25 9.69 -1.32 -9.82
CA LYS A 25 9.07 -1.72 -11.09
C LYS A 25 7.72 -2.33 -10.79
N ARG A 26 6.67 -1.81 -11.43
CA ARG A 26 5.31 -2.33 -11.29
C ARG A 26 5.30 -3.83 -11.59
N CYS A 27 4.83 -4.62 -10.63
CA CYS A 27 4.69 -6.05 -10.80
C CYS A 27 3.54 -6.36 -11.78
N ALA A 28 3.72 -7.39 -12.60
CA ALA A 28 2.63 -7.95 -13.39
C ALA A 28 1.84 -8.92 -12.50
N TYR A 29 0.51 -8.81 -12.52
CA TYR A 29 -0.39 -9.74 -11.84
C TYR A 29 -1.23 -10.47 -12.87
N ASP A 30 -1.56 -11.73 -12.58
CA ASP A 30 -2.57 -12.46 -13.33
C ASP A 30 -3.93 -11.73 -13.27
N PRO A 31 -4.82 -11.91 -14.26
CA PRO A 31 -6.09 -11.18 -14.33
C PRO A 31 -6.93 -11.29 -13.05
N GLU A 32 -7.01 -12.49 -12.48
CA GLU A 32 -7.76 -12.74 -11.23
C GLU A 32 -7.21 -11.92 -10.05
N ARG A 33 -5.88 -11.86 -9.93
CA ARG A 33 -5.20 -11.07 -8.89
C ARG A 33 -5.40 -9.59 -9.12
N TYR A 34 -5.38 -9.14 -10.38
CA TYR A 34 -5.62 -7.75 -10.72
C TYR A 34 -7.02 -7.30 -10.34
N GLU A 35 -8.05 -8.11 -10.64
CA GLU A 35 -9.43 -7.81 -10.25
C GLU A 35 -9.62 -7.78 -8.73
N ALA A 36 -9.01 -8.73 -8.00
CA ALA A 36 -9.03 -8.71 -6.54
C ALA A 36 -8.36 -7.46 -5.96
N MET A 37 -7.23 -7.04 -6.53
CA MET A 37 -6.55 -5.81 -6.13
C MET A 37 -7.42 -4.58 -6.42
N ARG A 38 -8.04 -4.52 -7.60
CA ARG A 38 -8.92 -3.40 -7.99
C ARG A 38 -10.12 -3.29 -7.05
N ALA A 39 -10.79 -4.39 -6.76
CA ALA A 39 -11.92 -4.43 -5.84
C ALA A 39 -11.55 -3.93 -4.43
N GLU A 40 -10.37 -4.31 -3.92
CA GLU A 40 -9.90 -3.85 -2.61
C GLU A 40 -9.51 -2.37 -2.63
N VAL A 41 -8.86 -1.88 -3.69
CA VAL A 41 -8.56 -0.45 -3.88
C VAL A 41 -9.84 0.38 -3.93
N ASP A 42 -10.84 -0.05 -4.70
CA ASP A 42 -12.12 0.64 -4.80
C ASP A 42 -12.83 0.66 -3.43
N ARG A 43 -12.80 -0.45 -2.70
CA ARG A 43 -13.33 -0.54 -1.33
C ARG A 43 -12.62 0.45 -0.40
N LEU A 44 -11.30 0.48 -0.36
CA LEU A 44 -10.52 1.37 0.50
C LEU A 44 -10.67 2.85 0.11
N SER A 45 -10.82 3.13 -1.18
CA SER A 45 -11.07 4.47 -1.71
C SER A 45 -12.46 4.98 -1.31
N SER A 46 -13.49 4.12 -1.39
CA SER A 46 -14.88 4.46 -1.04
C SER A 46 -15.02 4.90 0.42
N ILE A 47 -14.27 4.28 1.35
CA ILE A 47 -14.25 4.65 2.77
C ILE A 47 -13.24 5.77 3.10
N ARG A 48 -12.64 6.41 2.08
CA ARG A 48 -11.62 7.46 2.20
C ARG A 48 -10.42 7.03 3.05
N PHE A 49 -10.03 5.76 2.95
CA PHE A 49 -8.85 5.23 3.65
C PHE A 49 -7.57 5.49 2.84
N ILE A 50 -7.66 5.38 1.51
CA ILE A 50 -6.60 5.76 0.58
C ILE A 50 -7.05 6.95 -0.29
N ARG A 51 -6.08 7.64 -0.89
CA ARG A 51 -6.30 8.73 -1.85
C ARG A 51 -5.38 8.55 -3.04
N GLU A 52 -5.84 8.99 -4.21
CA GLU A 52 -4.99 9.09 -5.39
C GLU A 52 -3.96 10.21 -5.20
N VAL A 53 -2.73 9.99 -5.65
CA VAL A 53 -1.62 10.94 -5.56
C VAL A 53 -0.83 10.86 -6.86
N ASP A 54 -0.60 12.03 -7.48
CA ASP A 54 0.18 12.12 -8.70
C ASP A 54 1.69 12.00 -8.42
N TYR A 55 2.35 11.12 -9.19
CA TYR A 55 3.82 11.00 -9.29
C TYR A 55 4.56 10.92 -7.94
N PRO A 56 4.35 9.86 -7.14
CA PRO A 56 5.13 9.71 -5.93
C PRO A 56 6.60 9.47 -6.29
N THR A 57 7.50 10.15 -5.58
CA THR A 57 8.97 9.97 -5.71
C THR A 57 9.40 8.54 -5.36
N TRP A 58 8.52 7.75 -4.76
CA TRP A 58 8.67 6.34 -4.42
C TRP A 58 7.42 5.57 -4.86
N LEU A 59 7.59 4.33 -5.32
CA LEU A 59 6.47 3.43 -5.65
C LEU A 59 6.76 2.09 -4.99
N ALA A 60 5.80 1.57 -4.22
CA ALA A 60 5.86 0.24 -3.63
C ALA A 60 4.89 -0.71 -4.35
N ASN A 61 5.31 -1.95 -4.55
CA ASN A 61 4.47 -2.98 -5.15
C ASN A 61 3.44 -3.50 -4.13
N VAL A 62 2.29 -3.90 -4.66
CA VAL A 62 1.17 -4.44 -3.88
C VAL A 62 1.30 -5.96 -3.81
N VAL A 63 1.35 -6.54 -2.63
CA VAL A 63 1.37 -8.01 -2.50
C VAL A 63 0.00 -8.48 -2.04
N ILE A 64 -0.58 -9.41 -2.78
CA ILE A 64 -1.84 -10.04 -2.42
C ILE A 64 -1.53 -11.26 -1.57
N VAL A 65 -1.98 -11.24 -0.32
CA VAL A 65 -1.78 -12.32 0.65
C VAL A 65 -3.12 -12.95 0.99
N HIS A 66 -3.21 -14.27 0.86
CA HIS A 66 -4.39 -15.03 1.24
C HIS A 66 -4.41 -15.25 2.76
N LYS A 67 -5.50 -14.88 3.43
CA LYS A 67 -5.64 -15.06 4.89
C LYS A 67 -6.51 -16.28 5.19
N PRO A 68 -6.02 -17.28 5.97
CA PRO A 68 -6.70 -18.56 6.12
C PRO A 68 -8.01 -18.53 6.93
N ARG A 69 -8.31 -17.45 7.68
CA ARG A 69 -9.47 -17.36 8.58
C ARG A 69 -10.43 -16.19 8.32
N LYS A 70 -10.14 -15.35 7.33
CA LYS A 70 -11.04 -14.28 6.88
C LYS A 70 -11.22 -14.47 5.38
N ALA A 71 -12.45 -14.65 4.93
CA ALA A 71 -12.75 -14.68 3.51
C ALA A 71 -12.41 -13.29 2.93
N GLY A 72 -11.32 -13.22 2.16
CA GLY A 72 -10.84 -11.99 1.54
C GLY A 72 -9.33 -11.97 1.34
N ALA A 73 -8.91 -11.51 0.15
CA ALA A 73 -7.53 -11.18 -0.13
C ALA A 73 -7.10 -9.97 0.72
N CYS A 74 -5.96 -10.06 1.40
CA CYS A 74 -5.36 -8.92 2.08
C CYS A 74 -4.35 -8.27 1.13
N VAL A 75 -4.54 -6.99 0.84
CA VAL A 75 -3.55 -6.18 0.12
C VAL A 75 -2.52 -5.67 1.14
N SER A 76 -1.29 -6.16 1.06
CA SER A 76 -0.16 -5.64 1.83
C SER A 76 0.71 -4.78 0.93
N ILE A 77 0.96 -3.55 1.35
CA ILE A 77 2.00 -2.70 0.76
C ILE A 77 3.26 -3.03 1.53
N THR A 78 4.23 -3.66 0.87
CA THR A 78 5.55 -3.88 1.47
C THR A 78 6.42 -2.68 1.15
N PRO A 79 6.76 -1.81 2.14
CA PRO A 79 7.82 -0.84 1.95
C PRO A 79 9.11 -1.64 1.89
N THR A 80 9.67 -1.83 0.70
CA THR A 80 11.05 -2.31 0.62
C THR A 80 11.95 -1.19 1.08
N LEU A 81 12.20 -1.16 2.39
CA LEU A 81 13.40 -0.57 2.94
C LEU A 81 14.54 -1.38 2.33
N ILE A 82 15.23 -0.82 1.33
CA ILE A 82 16.57 -1.29 0.99
C ILE A 82 17.45 -0.88 2.18
N GLY A 83 17.44 -1.71 3.22
CA GLY A 83 18.51 -1.76 4.18
C GLY A 83 19.72 -2.30 3.45
N THR A 84 20.70 -1.42 3.26
CA THR A 84 22.08 -1.78 2.92
C THR A 84 22.58 -2.87 3.86
N ALA A 85 23.17 -3.93 3.28
CA ALA A 85 24.42 -4.47 3.79
C ALA A 85 25.54 -3.87 2.93
#